data_AF-A0A0G1INR2-F1
#
_entry.id   AF-A0A0G1INR2-F1
#
_cell.length_a   1.000
_cell.length_b   1.000
_cell.length_c   1.000
_cell.angle_alpha   90.00
_cell.angle_beta   90.00
_cell.angle_gamma   90.00
#
_symmetry.space_group_name_H-M   'P 1'
#
loop_
_entity.id
_entity.type
_entity.pdbx_description
1 polymer ?
#
loop_
_entity_poly.entity_id
_entity_poly.type
_entity_poly.pdbx_seq_one_letter_code
_entity_poly.pdbx_strand_id
1 'polypeptide(L)'
;MALNSIQKVGVIRFNPFSDTGGDQSFSIACLDAQDNGFTLTSLFTREGTRIYTKPIANSESKYPLTEEEKRAISEATNGKMAKKPRKTKT
;
A
#
# COMPACT_ATOMS: atom_id res chain seq x y z
N MET A 1 -10.23 19.80 -12.35
CA MET A 1 -9.89 18.39 -12.02
C MET A 1 -11.18 17.71 -11.58
N ALA A 2 -11.41 16.46 -12.00
CA ALA A 2 -12.56 15.71 -11.50
C ALA A 2 -12.31 15.36 -10.03
N LEU A 3 -13.23 15.72 -9.14
CA LEU A 3 -13.03 15.55 -7.69
C LEU A 3 -13.04 14.07 -7.27
N ASN A 4 -13.79 13.23 -8.01
CA ASN A 4 -14.02 11.82 -7.70
C ASN A 4 -13.24 10.84 -8.60
N SER A 5 -12.21 11.32 -9.30
CA SER A 5 -11.32 10.44 -10.06
C SER A 5 -10.09 10.06 -9.24
N ILE A 6 -9.67 8.80 -9.34
CA ILE A 6 -8.37 8.37 -8.81
C ILE A 6 -7.27 9.15 -9.54
N GLN A 7 -6.44 9.85 -8.77
CA GLN A 7 -5.34 10.67 -9.29
C GLN A 7 -4.07 10.61 -8.44
N LYS A 8 -4.17 10.08 -7.22
CA LYS A 8 -3.05 9.86 -6.29
C LYS A 8 -2.81 8.36 -6.17
N VAL A 9 -1.62 7.90 -6.56
CA VAL A 9 -1.27 6.48 -6.54
C VAL A 9 0.08 6.28 -5.87
N GLY A 10 0.14 5.35 -4.91
CA GLY A 10 1.37 4.93 -4.23
C GLY A 10 1.52 3.42 -4.30
N VAL A 11 2.75 2.92 -4.46
CA VAL A 11 3.02 1.49 -4.72
C VAL A 11 4.21 1.02 -3.90
N ILE A 12 3.95 0.15 -2.94
CA ILE A 12 4.97 -0.45 -2.08
C ILE A 12 5.13 -1.93 -2.43
N ARG A 13 6.35 -2.32 -2.81
CA ARG A 13 6.73 -3.73 -2.93
C ARG A 13 7.45 -4.21 -1.67
N PHE A 14 7.14 -5.42 -1.23
CA PHE A 14 7.69 -6.00 -0.02
C PHE A 14 7.71 -7.53 -0.08
N ASN A 15 8.40 -8.12 0.90
CA ASN A 15 8.39 -9.56 1.11
C ASN A 15 7.89 -9.86 2.53
N PRO A 16 6.66 -10.38 2.69
CA PRO A 16 6.10 -10.74 3.99
C PRO A 16 6.70 -12.03 4.57
N PHE A 17 7.34 -12.88 3.74
CA PHE A 17 7.86 -14.18 4.15
C PHE A 17 9.30 -14.35 3.69
N SER A 18 10.24 -14.33 4.63
CA SER A 18 11.68 -14.45 4.36
C SER A 18 12.10 -15.71 3.58
N ASP A 19 11.27 -16.75 3.55
CA ASP A 19 11.51 -18.02 2.84
C ASP A 19 11.05 -18.03 1.37
N THR A 20 10.36 -16.99 0.90
CA THR A 20 9.93 -16.87 -0.50
C THR A 20 10.87 -15.89 -1.19
N GLY A 21 11.68 -16.36 -2.14
CA GLY A 21 12.63 -15.49 -2.83
C GLY A 21 11.94 -14.33 -3.57
N GLY A 22 12.23 -13.08 -3.17
CA GLY A 22 11.84 -11.85 -3.88
C GLY A 22 10.74 -11.00 -3.21
N ASP A 23 10.68 -9.71 -3.58
CA ASP A 23 9.62 -8.76 -3.17
C ASP A 23 8.41 -8.88 -4.12
N GLN A 24 7.70 -10.02 -4.09
CA GLN A 24 6.55 -10.29 -4.97
C GLN A 24 5.20 -9.80 -4.40
N SER A 25 5.13 -9.53 -3.10
CA SER A 25 3.97 -8.91 -2.48
C SER A 25 3.99 -7.41 -2.71
N PHE A 26 2.81 -6.80 -2.72
CA PHE A 26 2.67 -5.36 -2.93
C PHE A 26 1.46 -4.78 -2.20
N SER A 27 1.51 -3.49 -1.91
CA SER A 27 0.37 -2.70 -1.48
C SER A 27 0.29 -1.46 -2.34
N ILE A 28 -0.90 -1.20 -2.89
CA ILE A 28 -1.19 -0.06 -3.75
C ILE A 28 -2.24 0.79 -3.04
N ALA A 29 -2.03 2.09 -2.96
CA ALA A 29 -3.07 3.03 -2.56
C ALA A 29 -3.55 3.81 -3.79
N CYS A 30 -4.86 3.84 -4.00
CA CYS A 30 -5.52 4.57 -5.08
C CYS A 30 -6.47 5.58 -4.44
N LEU A 31 -6.15 6.87 -4.52
CA LEU A 31 -6.89 7.94 -3.88
C LEU A 31 -7.29 9.04 -4.87
N ASP A 32 -8.39 9.72 -4.55
CA ASP A 32 -8.89 10.89 -5.27
C ASP A 32 -8.23 12.20 -4.78
N ALA A 33 -8.81 13.35 -5.15
CA ALA A 33 -8.33 14.66 -4.73
C ALA A 33 -8.40 14.90 -3.21
N GLN A 34 -9.38 14.28 -2.56
CA GLN A 34 -9.71 14.45 -1.15
C GLN A 34 -9.16 13.31 -0.29
N ASP A 35 -8.24 12.52 -0.83
CA ASP A 35 -7.62 11.38 -0.15
C ASP A 35 -8.60 10.25 0.23
N ASN A 36 -9.69 10.13 -0.53
CA ASN A 36 -10.62 9.01 -0.44
C ASN A 36 -10.32 7.99 -1.53
N GLY A 37 -10.58 6.71 -1.24
CA GLY A 37 -10.40 5.64 -2.21
C GLY A 37 -10.22 4.30 -1.54
N PHE A 38 -9.18 3.56 -1.92
CA PHE A 38 -8.91 2.23 -1.39
C PHE A 38 -7.43 1.86 -1.44
N THR A 39 -7.08 0.84 -0.65
CA THR A 39 -5.83 0.10 -0.79
C THR A 39 -6.07 -1.26 -1.41
N LEU A 40 -5.09 -1.78 -2.16
CA LEU A 40 -5.05 -3.11 -2.73
C LEU A 40 -3.74 -3.79 -2.30
N THR A 41 -3.82 -4.75 -1.41
CA THR A 41 -2.67 -5.46 -0.88
C THR A 41 -2.66 -6.90 -1.35
N SER A 42 -1.61 -7.28 -2.07
CA SER A 42 -1.33 -8.63 -2.52
C SER A 42 -0.25 -9.25 -1.64
N LEU A 43 -0.57 -10.39 -1.04
CA LEU A 43 0.37 -11.25 -0.31
C LEU A 43 0.64 -12.49 -1.14
N PHE A 44 1.86 -12.57 -1.67
CA PHE A 44 2.35 -13.74 -2.39
C PHE A 44 2.90 -14.78 -1.41
N THR A 45 2.44 -16.01 -1.51
CA THR A 45 2.96 -17.18 -0.77
C THR A 45 3.25 -18.32 -1.74
N ARG A 46 3.88 -19.40 -1.25
CA ARG A 46 4.10 -20.63 -2.05
C ARG A 46 2.81 -21.30 -2.49
N GLU A 47 1.73 -21.11 -1.75
CA GLU A 47 0.42 -21.73 -1.98
C GLU A 47 -0.46 -20.92 -2.93
N GLY A 48 -0.09 -19.65 -3.18
CA GLY A 48 -0.83 -18.76 -4.06
C GLY A 48 -0.76 -17.30 -3.62
N THR A 49 -1.57 -16.47 -4.26
CA THR A 49 -1.67 -15.04 -3.95
C THR A 49 -3.00 -14.74 -3.29
N ARG A 50 -2.97 -14.01 -2.17
CA ARG A 50 -4.19 -13.46 -1.54
C ARG A 50 -4.20 -11.96 -1.72
N ILE A 51 -5.35 -11.43 -2.12
CA ILE A 51 -5.54 -10.00 -2.34
C ILE A 51 -6.60 -9.48 -1.38
N TYR A 52 -6.29 -8.36 -0.74
CA TYR A 52 -7.15 -7.69 0.23
C TYR A 52 -7.34 -6.24 -0.21
N THR A 53 -8.54 -5.73 0.08
CA THR A 53 -8.88 -4.32 -0.17
C THR A 53 -9.43 -3.70 1.10
N LYS A 54 -8.97 -2.49 1.42
CA LYS A 54 -9.54 -1.69 2.51
C LYS A 54 -9.97 -0.33 1.98
N PRO A 55 -11.20 0.13 2.29
CA PRO A 55 -11.63 1.48 1.93
C PRO A 55 -10.84 2.52 2.73
N ILE A 56 -10.50 3.62 2.08
CA ILE A 56 -9.81 4.76 2.65
C ILE A 56 -10.72 5.98 2.58
N ALA A 57 -10.85 6.69 3.70
CA ALA A 57 -11.53 7.98 3.80
C ALA A 57 -10.58 8.97 4.46
N ASN A 58 -10.30 10.10 3.82
CA ASN A 58 -9.36 11.11 4.29
C ASN A 58 -7.99 10.53 4.73
N SER A 59 -7.38 9.67 3.93
CA SER A 59 -6.13 8.93 4.25
C SER A 59 -6.19 7.93 5.41
N GLU A 60 -7.36 7.69 6.01
CA GLU A 60 -7.54 6.74 7.11
C GLU A 60 -8.48 5.58 6.72
N SER A 61 -8.45 4.50 7.49
CA SER A 61 -9.38 3.38 7.31
C SER A 61 -10.01 2.98 8.63
N LYS A 62 -11.27 2.53 8.56
CA LYS A 62 -11.93 1.87 9.69
C LYS A 62 -11.30 0.51 10.02
N TYR A 63 -10.58 -0.08 9.07
CA TYR A 63 -9.88 -1.34 9.25
C TYR A 63 -8.41 -1.08 9.60
N PRO A 64 -7.80 -1.90 10.48
CA PRO A 64 -6.37 -1.77 10.78
C PRO A 64 -5.53 -1.87 9.50
N LEU A 65 -4.65 -0.88 9.29
CA LEU A 65 -3.75 -0.84 8.14
C LEU A 65 -2.39 -1.43 8.50
N THR A 66 -1.80 -2.19 7.58
CA THR A 66 -0.40 -2.64 7.71
C THR A 66 0.56 -1.48 7.49
N GLU A 67 1.83 -1.66 7.86
CA GLU A 67 2.85 -0.63 7.62
C GLU A 67 3.06 -0.36 6.13
N GLU A 68 2.94 -1.39 5.29
CA GLU A 68 3.02 -1.27 3.84
C GLU A 68 1.85 -0.49 3.25
N GLU A 69 0.63 -0.70 3.75
CA GLU A 69 -0.56 0.04 3.34
C GLU A 69 -0.45 1.52 3.73
N LYS A 70 -0.03 1.81 4.97
CA LYS A 70 0.21 3.18 5.44
C LYS A 70 1.26 3.88 4.59
N ARG A 71 2.33 3.18 4.23
CA ARG A 71 3.37 3.71 3.33
C ARG A 71 2.83 3.97 1.93
N ALA A 72 2.02 3.07 1.38
CA ALA A 72 1.39 3.27 0.07
C ALA A 72 0.49 4.50 0.05
N ILE A 73 -0.33 4.68 1.10
CA ILE A 73 -1.17 5.89 1.28
C ILE A 73 -0.29 7.14 1.37
N SER A 74 0.77 7.09 2.19
CA SER A 74 1.71 8.20 2.35
C SER A 74 2.43 8.58 1.04
N GLU A 75 2.80 7.60 0.21
CA GLU A 75 3.37 7.86 -1.12
C GLU A 75 2.35 8.49 -2.07
N ALA A 76 1.10 8.00 -2.05
CA ALA A 76 0.02 8.53 -2.86
C ALA A 76 -0.29 10.00 -2.52
N THR A 77 -0.32 10.35 -1.22
CA THR A 77 -0.66 11.70 -0.75
C THR A 77 0.48 12.69 -0.92
N ASN A 78 1.73 12.28 -0.61
CA ASN A 78 2.88 13.19 -0.59
C ASN A 78 3.63 13.27 -1.93
N GLY A 79 3.32 12.40 -2.90
CA GLY A 79 3.99 12.36 -4.20
C GLY A 79 5.50 12.06 -4.14
N LYS A 80 5.99 11.58 -2.99
CA LYS A 80 7.40 11.23 -2.76
C LYS A 80 7.48 9.74 -2.44
N MET A 81 8.29 9.00 -3.20
CA MET A 81 8.60 7.61 -2.88
C MET A 81 9.19 7.52 -1.46
N ALA A 82 8.50 6.81 -0.58
CA ALA A 82 8.88 6.61 0.80
C ALA A 82 10.10 5.69 0.83
N LYS A 83 11.26 6.26 1.18
CA LYS A 83 12.52 5.52 1.32
C LYS A 83 12.29 4.25 2.14
N LYS A 84 12.67 3.09 1.59
CA LYS A 84 12.52 1.78 2.24
C LYS A 84 13.10 1.89 3.66
N PRO A 85 12.35 1.56 4.73
CA PRO A 85 12.90 1.60 6.07
C PRO A 85 14.13 0.68 6.12
N ARG A 86 15.27 1.22 6.54
CA ARG A 86 16.48 0.42 6.81
C ARG A 86 16.08 -0.60 7.86
N LYS A 87 16.02 -1.89 7.49
CA LYS A 87 15.95 -2.98 8.48
C LYS A 87 17.19 -2.85 9.36
N THR A 88 17.02 -2.35 10.58
CA THR A 88 18.03 -2.46 11.64
C THR A 88 18.21 -3.95 11.90
N LYS A 89 19.38 -4.47 11.50
CA LYS A 89 19.88 -5.76 11.97
C LYS A 89 20.09 -5.62 13.47
N THR A 90 19.32 -6.35 14.27
CA THR A 90 19.70 -6.75 15.63
C THR A 90 19.69 -8.26 15.65
#